data_AF-A0A1X4I5N5-F1
#
_entry.id   AF-A0A1X4I5N5-F1
#
_cell.length_a   1.000
_cell.length_b   1.000
_cell.length_c   1.000
_cell.angle_alpha   90.00
_cell.angle_beta   90.00
_cell.angle_gamma   90.00
#
_symmetry.space_group_name_H-M   'P 1'
#
loop_
_entity.id
_entity.type
_entity.pdbx_description
1 polymer ?
#
loop_
_entity_poly.entity_id
_entity_poly.type
_entity_poly.pdbx_seq_one_letter_code
_entity_poly.pdbx_strand_id
1 'polypeptide(L)'
;MHSTVPADVPLIREPLHAPVAHLIRGGVVEGVHYGSVVVLGPDGEVDFRLGDIEAACYPRSALKPVQAVAMVRAGLPLDGELLSLAAASHSGEERHLAGARRILELAGLTEDDLRNVPDLPFDPVVRDTWVREGRPPSRLAQNCSGKHAAMLYTA
;
A
#
# COMPACT_ATOMS: atom_id res chain seq x y z
N MET A 1 -1.44 19.40 -18.81
CA MET A 1 -1.53 20.57 -17.92
C MET A 1 -2.23 20.07 -16.66
N HIS A 2 -1.51 19.83 -15.57
CA HIS A 2 -2.15 19.27 -14.36
C HIS A 2 -3.02 20.36 -13.73
N SER A 3 -4.31 20.06 -13.52
CA SER A 3 -5.23 20.97 -12.87
C SER A 3 -4.71 21.33 -11.48
N THR A 4 -4.64 22.62 -11.18
CA THR A 4 -4.28 23.15 -9.85
C THR A 4 -5.48 23.23 -8.91
N VAL A 5 -6.68 22.88 -9.40
CA VAL A 5 -7.90 22.87 -8.60
C VAL A 5 -8.01 21.50 -7.92
N PRO A 6 -8.14 21.44 -6.58
CA PRO A 6 -8.44 20.19 -5.90
C PRO A 6 -9.69 19.56 -6.51
N ALA A 7 -9.65 18.25 -6.77
CA ALA A 7 -10.86 17.53 -7.15
C ALA A 7 -11.93 17.66 -6.05
N ASP A 8 -13.20 17.68 -6.46
CA ASP A 8 -14.31 17.68 -5.52
C ASP A 8 -14.23 16.46 -4.60
N VAL A 9 -14.68 16.62 -3.35
CA VAL A 9 -14.70 15.53 -2.38
C VAL A 9 -15.64 14.43 -2.89
N PRO A 10 -15.19 13.16 -2.97
CA PRO A 10 -16.06 12.06 -3.40
C PRO A 10 -17.32 11.96 -2.54
N LEU A 11 -18.45 11.67 -3.19
CA LEU A 11 -19.73 11.56 -2.49
C LEU A 11 -19.76 10.31 -1.61
N ILE A 12 -20.03 10.49 -0.32
CA ILE A 12 -20.27 9.38 0.60
C ILE A 12 -21.70 8.86 0.36
N ARG A 13 -21.80 7.74 -0.36
CA ARG A 13 -23.05 7.06 -0.68
C ARG A 13 -22.81 5.57 -0.88
N GLU A 14 -23.90 4.81 -0.94
CA GLU A 14 -23.82 3.40 -1.33
C GLU A 14 -23.26 3.29 -2.77
N PRO A 15 -22.18 2.52 -2.98
CA PRO A 15 -21.56 2.40 -4.29
C PRO A 15 -22.39 1.49 -5.21
N LEU A 16 -22.65 1.94 -6.43
CA LEU A 16 -23.30 1.13 -7.48
C LEU A 16 -22.27 0.24 -8.18
N HIS A 17 -21.73 -0.74 -7.44
CA HIS A 17 -20.79 -1.72 -7.99
C HIS A 17 -21.42 -2.54 -9.12
N ALA A 18 -20.59 -2.94 -10.10
CA ALA A 18 -20.97 -3.82 -11.20
C ALA A 18 -20.17 -5.14 -11.13
N PRO A 19 -20.59 -6.21 -11.83
CA PRO A 19 -19.78 -7.43 -11.95
C PRO A 19 -18.40 -7.13 -12.55
N VAL A 20 -17.31 -7.39 -11.81
CA VAL A 20 -15.92 -7.12 -12.24
C VAL A 20 -15.11 -8.40 -12.48
N ALA A 21 -15.52 -9.53 -11.90
CA ALA A 21 -14.88 -10.82 -12.13
C ALA A 21 -15.86 -11.97 -11.93
N HIS A 22 -15.70 -13.03 -12.72
CA HIS A 22 -16.41 -14.29 -12.59
C HIS A 22 -15.47 -15.40 -12.11
N LEU A 23 -15.91 -16.13 -11.09
CA LEU A 23 -15.30 -17.41 -10.71
C LEU A 23 -15.97 -18.50 -11.55
N ILE A 24 -15.19 -19.19 -12.38
CA ILE A 24 -15.68 -20.25 -13.27
C ILE A 24 -15.17 -21.61 -12.78
N ARG A 25 -16.08 -22.55 -12.54
CA ARG A 25 -15.77 -23.95 -12.22
C ARG A 25 -16.48 -24.88 -13.19
N GLY A 26 -15.73 -25.70 -13.91
CA GLY A 26 -16.28 -26.63 -14.89
C GLY A 26 -17.08 -25.95 -16.01
N GLY A 27 -16.73 -24.72 -16.40
CA GLY A 27 -17.41 -23.95 -17.44
C GLY A 27 -18.67 -23.20 -16.97
N VAL A 28 -19.05 -23.32 -15.69
CA VAL A 28 -20.19 -22.60 -15.12
C VAL A 28 -19.70 -21.42 -14.27
N VAL A 29 -20.37 -20.28 -14.37
CA VAL A 29 -20.17 -19.15 -13.46
C VAL A 29 -20.70 -19.54 -12.09
N GLU A 30 -19.79 -19.84 -11.17
CA GLU A 30 -20.08 -20.26 -9.79
C GLU A 30 -20.14 -19.05 -8.85
N GLY A 31 -19.41 -17.97 -9.16
CA GLY A 31 -19.37 -16.76 -8.35
C GLY A 31 -19.19 -15.50 -9.18
N VAL A 32 -19.76 -14.40 -8.69
CA VAL A 32 -19.66 -13.07 -9.30
C VAL A 32 -19.15 -12.09 -8.25
N HIS A 33 -18.01 -11.45 -8.53
CA HIS A 33 -17.46 -10.38 -7.70
C HIS A 33 -17.93 -9.03 -8.22
N TYR A 34 -18.46 -8.20 -7.33
CA TYR A 34 -18.90 -6.85 -7.65
C TYR A 34 -17.85 -5.83 -7.20
N GLY A 35 -17.63 -4.80 -8.01
CA GLY A 35 -16.74 -3.70 -7.68
C GLY A 35 -16.92 -2.50 -8.61
N SER A 36 -16.03 -1.53 -8.44
CA SER A 36 -15.88 -0.39 -9.33
C SER A 36 -14.47 -0.40 -9.91
N VAL A 37 -14.34 -0.14 -11.21
CA VAL A 37 -13.06 -0.14 -11.93
C VAL A 37 -12.95 1.15 -12.72
N VAL A 38 -11.79 1.79 -12.64
CA VAL A 38 -11.40 2.89 -13.49
C VAL A 38 -10.02 2.59 -14.06
N VAL A 39 -9.84 2.83 -15.36
CA VAL A 39 -8.53 2.84 -16.03
C VAL A 39 -8.34 4.26 -16.56
N LEU A 40 -7.24 4.86 -16.17
CA LEU A 40 -6.86 6.20 -16.63
C LEU A 40 -5.82 6.10 -17.74
N GLY A 41 -5.99 6.93 -18.76
CA GLY A 41 -4.99 7.16 -19.79
C GLY A 41 -3.78 7.92 -19.26
N PRO A 42 -2.71 8.06 -20.06
CA PRO A 42 -1.49 8.76 -19.67
C PRO A 42 -1.69 10.26 -19.44
N ASP A 43 -2.77 10.84 -19.98
CA ASP A 43 -3.21 12.22 -19.75
C ASP A 43 -4.05 12.37 -18.48
N GLY A 44 -4.43 11.25 -17.83
CA GLY A 44 -5.27 11.21 -16.64
C GLY A 44 -6.77 11.12 -16.95
N GLU A 45 -7.16 11.07 -18.22
CA GLU A 45 -8.56 10.92 -18.62
C GLU A 45 -9.05 9.47 -18.44
N VAL A 46 -10.36 9.28 -18.28
CA VAL A 46 -10.94 7.94 -18.08
C VAL A 46 -11.05 7.20 -19.42
N ASP A 47 -10.17 6.23 -19.64
CA ASP A 47 -10.20 5.33 -20.80
C ASP A 47 -11.27 4.23 -20.65
N PHE A 48 -11.47 3.75 -19.40
CA PHE A 48 -12.45 2.72 -19.10
C PHE A 48 -13.02 2.90 -17.70
N ARG A 49 -14.32 2.64 -17.56
CA ARG A 49 -15.01 2.61 -16.27
C ARG A 49 -16.03 1.49 -16.21
N LEU A 50 -16.20 0.92 -15.01
CA LEU A 50 -17.20 -0.09 -14.70
C LEU A 50 -17.69 0.09 -13.27
N GLY A 51 -19.00 0.01 -13.06
CA GLY A 51 -19.61 0.31 -11.76
C GLY A 51 -19.47 1.80 -11.41
N ASP A 52 -19.36 2.07 -10.11
CA ASP A 52 -19.42 3.41 -9.54
C ASP A 52 -18.06 3.91 -9.05
N ILE A 53 -17.39 4.67 -9.91
CA ILE A 53 -16.01 5.13 -9.66
C ILE A 53 -15.95 6.41 -8.81
N GLU A 54 -17.09 7.04 -8.51
CA GLU A 54 -17.19 8.34 -7.82
C GLU A 54 -17.67 8.21 -6.37
N ALA A 55 -18.15 7.04 -5.96
CA ALA A 55 -18.52 6.80 -4.57
C ALA A 55 -17.27 6.77 -3.68
N ALA A 56 -17.33 7.47 -2.55
CA ALA A 56 -16.23 7.52 -1.61
C ALA A 56 -15.88 6.12 -1.08
N CYS A 57 -14.59 5.79 -1.06
CA CYS A 57 -14.08 4.59 -0.41
C CYS A 57 -12.83 4.91 0.41
N TYR A 58 -12.52 4.08 1.40
CA TYR A 58 -11.21 4.16 2.04
C TYR A 58 -10.16 3.53 1.11
N PRO A 59 -9.12 4.26 0.68
CA PRO A 59 -8.08 3.71 -0.18
C PRO A 59 -7.18 2.70 0.55
N ARG A 60 -7.25 2.68 1.89
CA ARG A 60 -6.44 1.81 2.76
C ARG A 60 -4.95 1.92 2.37
N SER A 61 -4.24 0.80 2.33
CA SER A 61 -2.83 0.74 1.94
C SER A 61 -2.54 1.17 0.50
N ALA A 62 -3.53 1.33 -0.39
CA ALA A 62 -3.29 1.82 -1.74
C ALA A 62 -2.87 3.31 -1.76
N LEU A 63 -3.05 4.05 -0.66
CA LEU A 63 -2.68 5.46 -0.55
C LEU A 63 -1.16 5.69 -0.37
N LYS A 64 -0.36 4.63 -0.13
CA LYS A 64 1.07 4.76 0.17
C LYS A 64 1.88 5.53 -0.88
N PRO A 65 1.68 5.36 -2.21
CA PRO A 65 2.39 6.18 -3.19
C PRO A 65 2.09 7.68 -3.06
N VAL A 66 0.86 8.05 -2.74
CA VAL A 66 0.49 9.46 -2.48
C VAL A 66 1.20 9.99 -1.24
N GLN A 67 1.30 9.17 -0.18
CA GLN A 67 2.07 9.51 1.02
C GLN A 67 3.57 9.65 0.72
N ALA A 68 4.13 8.78 -0.11
CA ALA A 68 5.53 8.86 -0.54
C ALA A 68 5.82 10.14 -1.35
N VAL A 69 4.94 10.52 -2.27
CA VAL A 69 5.05 11.80 -3.01
C VAL A 69 5.04 12.99 -2.04
N ALA A 70 4.17 12.97 -1.03
CA ALA A 70 4.14 14.02 -0.01
C ALA A 70 5.44 14.06 0.81
N MET A 71 5.98 12.91 1.21
CA MET A 71 7.25 12.83 1.95
C MET A 71 8.44 13.34 1.12
N VAL A 72 8.55 12.94 -0.15
CA VAL A 72 9.61 13.44 -1.05
C VAL A 72 9.51 14.95 -1.24
N ARG A 73 8.30 15.49 -1.39
CA ARG A 73 8.07 16.95 -1.45
C ARG A 73 8.43 17.67 -0.15
N ALA A 74 8.33 16.99 0.99
CA ALA A 74 8.74 17.49 2.29
C ALA A 74 10.25 17.35 2.55
N GLY A 75 11.02 16.78 1.61
CA GLY A 75 12.48 16.69 1.70
C GLY A 75 13.03 15.31 2.06
N LEU A 76 12.22 14.25 2.07
CA LEU A 76 12.70 12.88 2.28
C LEU A 76 13.76 12.50 1.22
N PRO A 77 15.02 12.23 1.60
CA PRO A 77 16.12 12.01 0.66
C PRO A 77 16.25 10.51 0.30
N LEU A 78 15.14 9.84 0.00
CA LEU A 78 15.13 8.45 -0.44
C LEU A 78 14.89 8.34 -1.94
N ASP A 79 15.56 7.38 -2.57
CA ASP A 79 15.37 6.99 -3.96
C ASP A 79 15.37 5.46 -4.12
N GLY A 80 15.28 5.00 -5.36
CA GLY A 80 15.43 3.60 -5.73
C GLY A 80 14.60 2.62 -4.89
N GLU A 81 15.26 1.59 -4.38
CA GLU A 81 14.62 0.52 -3.62
C GLU A 81 14.02 0.98 -2.28
N LEU A 82 14.63 1.98 -1.61
CA LEU A 82 14.15 2.46 -0.31
C LEU A 82 12.91 3.35 -0.48
N LEU A 83 12.87 4.18 -1.53
CA LEU A 83 11.66 4.92 -1.88
C LEU A 83 10.55 3.97 -2.33
N SER A 84 10.89 2.92 -3.10
CA SER A 84 9.92 1.87 -3.46
C SER A 84 9.35 1.19 -2.21
N LEU A 85 10.18 0.88 -1.21
CA LEU A 85 9.75 0.28 0.04
C LEU A 85 8.86 1.24 0.86
N ALA A 86 9.15 2.54 0.85
CA ALA A 86 8.31 3.57 1.47
C ALA A 86 6.93 3.70 0.81
N ALA A 87 6.82 3.40 -0.49
CA ALA A 87 5.59 3.50 -1.27
C ALA A 87 4.76 2.20 -1.32
N ALA A 88 5.21 1.10 -0.70
CA ALA A 88 4.63 -0.23 -0.87
C ALA A 88 4.20 -0.91 0.45
N SER A 89 3.46 -2.01 0.32
CA SER A 89 3.34 -3.01 1.38
C SER A 89 4.35 -4.12 1.09
N HIS A 90 5.17 -4.51 2.05
CA HIS A 90 6.18 -5.57 1.83
C HIS A 90 5.76 -6.93 2.38
N SER A 91 6.30 -7.99 1.77
CA SER A 91 6.07 -9.39 2.17
C SER A 91 6.70 -9.77 3.52
N GLY A 92 7.65 -8.97 4.01
CA GLY A 92 8.39 -9.26 5.25
C GLY A 92 9.64 -10.14 5.05
N GLU A 93 10.02 -10.40 3.79
CA GLU A 93 11.32 -11.01 3.45
C GLU A 93 12.50 -10.19 4.00
N GLU A 94 13.63 -10.84 4.27
CA GLU A 94 14.77 -10.17 4.91
C GLU A 94 15.30 -8.95 4.14
N ARG A 95 15.21 -8.94 2.80
CA ARG A 95 15.57 -7.73 2.03
C ARG A 95 14.68 -6.52 2.37
N HIS A 96 13.41 -6.75 2.66
CA HIS A 96 12.49 -5.69 3.06
C HIS A 96 12.78 -5.22 4.49
N LEU A 97 13.08 -6.15 5.40
CA LEU A 97 13.43 -5.84 6.78
C LEU A 97 14.75 -5.07 6.86
N ALA A 98 15.75 -5.49 6.08
CA ALA A 98 17.01 -4.77 5.91
C ALA A 98 16.79 -3.36 5.35
N GLY A 99 15.94 -3.20 4.32
CA GLY A 99 15.59 -1.89 3.79
C GLY A 99 14.90 -0.98 4.81
N ALA A 100 13.94 -1.50 5.58
CA ALA A 100 13.26 -0.72 6.62
C ALA A 100 14.21 -0.31 7.76
N ARG A 101 15.10 -1.21 8.19
CA ARG A 101 16.20 -0.86 9.12
C ARG A 101 17.11 0.21 8.55
N ARG A 102 17.47 0.09 7.27
CA ARG A 102 18.33 1.06 6.61
C ARG A 102 17.71 2.46 6.60
N ILE A 103 16.40 2.56 6.38
CA ILE A 103 15.69 3.85 6.46
C ILE A 103 15.75 4.43 7.88
N LEU A 104 15.55 3.60 8.91
CA LEU A 104 15.66 4.03 10.32
C LEU A 104 17.09 4.49 10.66
N GLU A 105 18.11 3.72 10.23
CA GLU A 105 19.52 4.09 10.43
C GLU A 105 19.86 5.44 9.79
N LEU A 106 19.39 5.70 8.56
CA LEU A 106 19.57 6.98 7.87
C LEU A 106 18.90 8.15 8.61
N ALA A 107 17.82 7.86 9.35
CA ALA A 107 17.15 8.82 10.23
C ALA A 107 17.81 8.95 11.62
N GLY A 108 18.82 8.14 11.94
CA GLY A 108 19.40 8.07 13.29
C GLY A 108 18.47 7.42 14.33
N LEU A 109 17.58 6.55 13.89
CA LEU A 109 16.54 5.87 14.69
C LEU A 109 16.75 4.36 14.72
N THR A 110 15.98 3.68 15.56
CA THR A 110 16.00 2.21 15.70
C THR A 110 14.61 1.61 15.52
N GLU A 111 14.51 0.27 15.53
CA GLU A 111 13.21 -0.43 15.44
C GLU A 111 12.24 -0.04 16.58
N ASP A 112 12.74 0.41 17.73
CA ASP A 112 11.94 0.82 18.88
C ASP A 112 11.18 2.14 18.65
N ASP A 113 11.63 2.95 17.70
CA ASP A 113 10.95 4.20 17.32
C ASP A 113 9.71 3.94 16.45
N LEU A 114 9.59 2.75 15.87
CA LEU A 114 8.42 2.36 15.10
C LEU A 114 7.17 2.34 15.98
N ARG A 115 6.09 2.95 15.48
CA ARG A 115 4.79 3.02 16.18
C ARG A 115 3.70 2.19 15.52
N ASN A 116 4.00 1.47 14.44
CA ASN A 116 3.05 0.52 13.86
C ASN A 116 2.91 -0.73 14.74
N VAL A 117 1.76 -1.38 14.67
CA VAL A 117 1.47 -2.59 15.46
C VAL A 117 2.48 -3.69 15.11
N PRO A 118 3.01 -4.46 16.08
CA PRO A 118 3.79 -5.65 15.80
C PRO A 118 2.95 -6.68 15.03
N ASP A 119 3.52 -7.32 14.03
CA ASP A 119 2.83 -8.33 13.23
C ASP A 119 3.82 -9.39 12.73
N LEU A 120 3.31 -10.46 12.12
CA LEU A 120 4.13 -11.42 11.40
C LEU A 120 4.32 -10.97 9.94
N PRO A 121 5.27 -11.57 9.19
CA PRO A 121 5.39 -11.32 7.75
C PRO A 121 4.06 -11.54 7.01
N PHE A 122 3.80 -10.71 6.00
CA PHE A 122 2.55 -10.75 5.24
C PHE A 122 2.48 -11.90 4.24
N ASP A 123 3.62 -12.26 3.65
CA ASP A 123 3.69 -13.42 2.76
C ASP A 123 3.55 -14.72 3.56
N PRO A 124 2.62 -15.63 3.19
CA PRO A 124 2.38 -16.86 3.95
C PRO A 124 3.61 -17.77 4.10
N VAL A 125 4.47 -17.87 3.08
CA VAL A 125 5.65 -18.74 3.11
C VAL A 125 6.71 -18.16 4.04
N VAL A 126 6.93 -16.85 3.97
CA VAL A 126 7.84 -16.14 4.87
C VAL A 126 7.33 -16.22 6.30
N ARG A 127 6.02 -16.02 6.52
CA ARG A 127 5.37 -16.12 7.82
C ARG A 127 5.51 -17.51 8.45
N ASP A 128 5.26 -18.56 7.67
CA ASP A 128 5.33 -19.92 8.21
C ASP A 128 6.77 -20.30 8.58
N THR A 129 7.76 -19.79 7.83
CA THR A 129 9.18 -19.95 8.17
C THR A 129 9.54 -19.16 9.43
N TRP A 130 9.10 -17.91 9.54
CA TRP A 130 9.25 -17.07 10.73
C TRP A 130 8.72 -17.76 12.01
N VAL A 131 7.54 -18.37 11.92
CA VAL A 131 6.93 -19.11 13.04
C VAL A 131 7.72 -20.38 13.35
N ARG A 132 8.17 -21.15 12.34
CA ARG A 132 9.01 -22.34 12.55
C ARG A 132 10.34 -22.02 13.22
N GLU A 133 10.90 -20.85 12.94
CA GLU A 133 12.12 -20.33 13.58
C GLU A 133 11.87 -19.80 15.00
N GLY A 134 10.62 -19.78 15.48
CA GLY A 134 10.26 -19.31 16.82
C GLY A 134 10.35 -17.78 16.97
N ARG A 135 10.34 -17.03 15.86
CA ARG A 135 10.42 -15.56 15.90
C ARG A 135 9.05 -14.97 16.30
N PRO A 136 9.00 -14.02 17.26
CA PRO A 136 7.75 -13.38 17.65
C PRO A 136 7.30 -12.35 16.59
N PRO A 137 6.03 -11.88 16.63
CA PRO A 137 5.62 -10.70 15.87
C PRO A 137 6.52 -9.50 16.17
N SER A 138 6.83 -8.69 15.16
CA SER A 138 7.65 -7.49 15.33
C SER A 138 7.11 -6.31 14.54
N ARG A 139 7.46 -5.09 14.97
CA ARG A 139 7.07 -3.88 14.24
C ARG A 139 7.74 -3.81 12.88
N LEU A 140 8.96 -4.34 12.76
CA LEU A 140 9.66 -4.39 11.49
C LEU A 140 9.01 -5.37 10.49
N ALA A 141 8.50 -6.52 10.96
CA ALA A 141 7.88 -7.53 10.11
C ALA A 141 6.53 -7.09 9.54
N GLN A 142 5.84 -6.16 10.20
CA GLN A 142 4.57 -5.60 9.74
C GLN A 142 4.75 -4.96 8.35
N ASN A 143 3.86 -5.30 7.41
CA ASN A 143 4.01 -4.96 5.99
C ASN A 143 4.07 -3.48 5.61
N CYS A 144 3.81 -2.57 6.53
CA CYS A 144 3.91 -1.13 6.33
C CYS A 144 5.16 -0.53 7.01
N SER A 145 6.00 -1.33 7.67
CA SER A 145 7.12 -0.80 8.47
C SER A 145 8.06 0.08 7.64
N GLY A 146 8.31 -0.25 6.37
CA GLY A 146 9.06 0.60 5.44
C GLY A 146 8.49 2.01 5.27
N LYS A 147 7.18 2.13 5.06
CA LYS A 147 6.47 3.42 5.01
C LYS A 147 6.52 4.14 6.37
N HIS A 148 6.38 3.42 7.48
CA HIS A 148 6.47 4.02 8.82
C HIS A 148 7.87 4.54 9.13
N ALA A 149 8.92 3.81 8.73
CA ALA A 149 10.31 4.26 8.81
C ALA A 149 10.53 5.53 7.98
N ALA A 150 10.00 5.58 6.75
CA ALA A 150 10.08 6.78 5.91
C ALA A 150 9.33 7.98 6.50
N MET A 151 8.16 7.76 7.13
CA MET A 151 7.44 8.81 7.86
C MET A 151 8.26 9.38 9.01
N LEU A 152 8.97 8.52 9.76
CA LEU A 152 9.87 8.95 10.83
C LEU A 152 11.08 9.73 10.28
N TYR A 153 11.65 9.31 9.14
CA TYR A 153 12.78 10.02 8.53
C TYR A 153 12.39 11.38 7.93
N THR A 154 11.13 11.54 7.53
CA THR A 154 10.61 12.82 7.01
C THR A 154 10.34 13.84 8.12
N ALA A 155 10.14 13.38 9.37
CA ALA A 155 9.61 14.16 10.49
C ALA A 155 10.61 15.16 11.09
#